data_AF-H8X9H5-F1
#
_entry.id   AF-H8X9H5-F1
#
_cell.length_a   1.000
_cell.length_b   1.000
_cell.length_c   1.000
_cell.angle_alpha   90.00
_cell.angle_beta   90.00
_cell.angle_gamma   90.00
#
_symmetry.space_group_name_H-M   'P 1'
#
loop_
_entity.id
_entity.type
_entity.pdbx_description
1 polymer ?
#
loop_
_entity_poly.entity_id
_entity_poly.type
_entity_poly.pdbx_seq_one_letter_code
_entity_poly.pdbx_strand_id
1 'polypeptide(L)'
;MLTKRLIRQLPRKYSTISFTPNENKHIFESEKLSPRENYDAVPNKPDFSTIDKVHHEIVNPEDVADLVTKLNTNDVLISILSKCKHLYGDKDYIIRNVNGSNESPVVFPYSSILLSWKEVYNKQIKNLKEIEPVNHSFPKVDDKYLNLLKNTSLEGFFHKSRAIKNSTSIKKGTVQPSEIKSLFTVESASNVVLSTIDSSAALEEYLSLITSKVQFFTFQGLKEMLTSVTLLCDQFPVDGSFLDQLVSTIIEMHPRMSRQLEHVTKDRLAYAIVNTNREFATALIKNLIEESICPSEETVDKYFESYKFTDPVTTLQELSFLRPAVHHRKMRDHAFNLIIQTVSNVNELIKLVTLLQKTPTLLEDRQYELYSKLRQLTTSELVTTQFLRFLTKNNVKLNTELRERVISDYNNDPDVITAINKLP
;
A
#
# COMPACT_ATOMS: atom_id res chain seq x y z
N MET A 1 -26.76 18.75 -59.64
CA MET A 1 -26.55 19.67 -58.50
C MET A 1 -25.84 18.93 -57.37
N LEU A 2 -25.06 19.68 -56.56
CA LEU A 2 -24.24 19.27 -55.40
C LEU A 2 -22.82 18.73 -55.68
N THR A 3 -21.96 19.73 -55.92
CA THR A 3 -20.54 19.84 -55.57
C THR A 3 -20.13 19.12 -54.28
N LYS A 4 -19.01 18.38 -54.30
CA LYS A 4 -18.18 18.15 -53.11
C LYS A 4 -16.74 18.62 -53.35
N ARG A 5 -16.35 19.51 -52.46
CA ARG A 5 -15.10 20.27 -52.42
C ARG A 5 -13.87 19.35 -52.30
N LEU A 6 -12.87 19.69 -53.09
CA LEU A 6 -11.46 19.32 -52.90
C LEU A 6 -11.00 19.64 -51.47
N ILE A 7 -10.60 18.62 -50.72
CA ILE A 7 -9.62 18.81 -49.63
C ILE A 7 -8.26 18.47 -50.24
N ARG A 8 -7.49 19.51 -50.55
CA ARG A 8 -6.05 19.42 -50.80
C ARG A 8 -5.40 18.80 -49.55
N GLN A 9 -4.92 17.56 -49.65
CA GLN A 9 -3.95 17.03 -48.71
C GLN A 9 -2.56 17.11 -49.34
N LEU A 10 -1.67 17.81 -48.62
CA LEU A 10 -0.26 18.04 -48.93
C LEU A 10 0.51 16.72 -49.15
N PRO A 11 1.59 16.72 -49.95
CA PRO A 11 2.41 15.54 -50.14
C PRO A 11 3.22 15.26 -48.88
N ARG A 12 2.89 14.19 -48.15
CA ARG A 12 3.76 13.67 -47.09
C ARG A 12 4.86 12.82 -47.72
N LYS A 13 6.05 13.41 -47.86
CA LYS A 13 7.30 12.67 -48.02
C LYS A 13 7.69 12.03 -46.69
N TYR A 14 7.90 10.72 -46.66
CA TYR A 14 8.95 10.06 -45.88
C TYR A 14 9.44 8.82 -46.66
N SER A 15 10.62 8.99 -47.26
CA SER A 15 11.78 8.10 -47.52
C SER A 15 11.64 6.56 -47.38
N THR A 16 12.40 5.66 -48.00
CA THR A 16 13.55 5.65 -48.94
C THR A 16 13.92 4.17 -49.03
N ILE A 17 13.88 3.56 -50.21
CA ILE A 17 14.83 2.56 -50.74
C ILE A 17 14.43 2.42 -52.21
N SER A 18 15.25 2.95 -53.09
CA SER A 18 15.19 2.71 -54.53
C SER A 18 16.48 2.00 -54.91
N PHE A 19 16.41 0.79 -55.43
CA PHE A 19 17.55 0.15 -56.06
C PHE A 19 17.79 0.82 -57.41
N THR A 20 18.67 1.82 -57.43
CA THR A 20 19.27 2.33 -58.66
C THR A 20 20.48 1.46 -58.99
N PRO A 21 20.61 0.91 -60.21
CA PRO A 21 21.82 0.20 -60.64
C PRO A 21 23.05 1.10 -60.46
N ASN A 22 24.19 0.50 -60.09
CA ASN A 22 25.44 1.22 -59.79
C ASN A 22 25.98 2.05 -60.95
N GLU A 23 25.49 1.83 -62.17
CA GLU A 23 25.88 2.57 -63.38
C GLU A 23 25.67 4.08 -63.27
N ASN A 24 24.74 4.54 -62.42
CA ASN A 24 24.33 5.95 -62.36
C ASN A 24 24.84 6.73 -61.13
N LYS A 25 25.61 6.13 -60.21
CA LYS A 25 25.98 6.83 -58.95
C LYS A 25 27.46 6.89 -58.60
N HIS A 26 28.30 5.95 -59.05
CA HIS A 26 29.73 5.97 -58.72
C HIS A 26 30.56 5.64 -59.96
N ILE A 27 30.84 6.66 -60.77
CA ILE A 27 31.85 6.60 -61.82
C ILE A 27 33.08 7.35 -61.28
N PHE A 28 34.05 6.64 -60.71
CA PHE A 28 35.35 7.22 -60.40
C PHE A 28 36.21 7.18 -61.67
N GLU A 29 36.63 8.34 -62.16
CA GLU A 29 37.28 8.46 -63.48
C GLU A 29 38.60 7.67 -63.63
N SER A 30 39.25 7.33 -62.51
CA SER A 30 40.53 6.61 -62.47
C SER A 30 40.39 5.07 -62.52
N GLU A 31 39.19 4.52 -62.38
CA GLU A 31 38.90 3.08 -62.44
C GLU A 31 37.86 2.79 -63.54
N LYS A 32 38.04 3.36 -64.72
CA LYS A 32 37.26 3.00 -65.90
C LYS A 32 37.66 1.60 -66.37
N LEU A 33 37.09 0.57 -65.75
CA LEU A 33 36.91 -0.70 -66.43
C LEU A 33 36.12 -0.42 -67.71
N SER A 34 36.61 -0.92 -68.84
CA SER A 34 35.83 -0.86 -70.08
C SER A 34 34.48 -1.54 -69.86
N PRO A 35 33.43 -1.20 -70.63
CA PRO A 35 32.12 -1.82 -70.48
C PRO A 35 32.15 -3.36 -70.53
N ARG A 36 33.13 -3.93 -71.25
CA ARG A 36 33.37 -5.38 -71.30
C ARG A 36 33.98 -5.92 -70.01
N GLU A 37 35.01 -5.26 -69.48
CA GLU A 37 35.64 -5.69 -68.22
C GLU A 37 34.69 -5.56 -67.02
N ASN A 38 33.81 -4.56 -67.02
CA ASN A 38 32.77 -4.43 -66.00
C ASN A 38 31.70 -5.52 -66.13
N TYR A 39 31.35 -5.93 -67.35
CA TYR A 39 30.44 -7.04 -67.60
C TYR A 39 31.06 -8.38 -67.17
N ASP A 40 32.35 -8.59 -67.47
CA ASP A 40 33.09 -9.81 -67.11
C ASP A 40 33.39 -9.91 -65.61
N ALA A 41 33.41 -8.78 -64.90
CA ALA A 41 33.55 -8.73 -63.44
C ALA A 41 32.23 -9.09 -62.70
N VAL A 42 31.09 -9.03 -63.38
CA VAL A 42 29.83 -9.56 -62.84
C VAL A 42 29.89 -11.09 -62.95
N PRO A 43 29.84 -11.84 -61.84
CA PRO A 43 29.90 -13.29 -61.90
C PRO A 43 28.80 -13.82 -62.81
N ASN A 44 29.16 -14.67 -63.76
CA ASN A 44 28.17 -15.34 -64.61
C ASN A 44 27.19 -16.13 -63.72
N LYS A 45 25.91 -16.09 -64.09
CA LYS A 45 24.85 -16.80 -63.38
C LYS A 45 25.27 -18.27 -63.26
N PRO A 46 25.23 -18.89 -62.07
CA PRO A 46 25.66 -20.27 -61.90
C PRO A 46 24.89 -21.16 -62.88
N ASP A 47 25.62 -21.92 -63.69
CA ASP A 47 25.03 -22.81 -64.67
C ASP A 47 24.61 -24.11 -63.97
N PHE A 48 23.30 -24.34 -63.92
CA PHE A 48 22.69 -25.53 -63.36
C PHE A 48 22.30 -26.55 -64.44
N SER A 49 22.81 -26.40 -65.67
CA SER A 49 22.53 -27.30 -66.80
C SER A 49 23.05 -28.73 -66.57
N THR A 50 24.11 -28.88 -65.76
CA THR A 50 24.73 -30.16 -65.41
C THR A 50 24.12 -30.85 -64.19
N ILE A 51 23.15 -30.20 -63.52
CA ILE A 51 22.41 -30.77 -62.38
C ILE A 51 21.09 -31.33 -62.91
N ASP A 52 20.83 -32.62 -62.68
CA ASP A 52 19.54 -33.23 -63.05
C ASP A 52 18.39 -32.51 -62.33
N LYS A 53 17.60 -31.75 -63.10
CA LYS A 53 16.48 -30.96 -62.60
C LYS A 53 15.32 -31.90 -62.26
N VAL A 54 14.90 -31.92 -61.00
CA VAL A 54 13.80 -32.78 -60.52
C VAL A 54 12.43 -32.35 -61.10
N HIS A 55 12.28 -31.10 -61.54
CA HIS A 55 11.04 -30.60 -62.17
C HIS A 55 11.36 -29.75 -63.41
N HIS A 56 10.72 -30.09 -64.54
CA HIS A 56 11.08 -29.57 -65.87
C HIS A 56 10.38 -28.27 -66.29
N GLU A 57 9.46 -27.72 -65.50
CA GLU A 57 8.66 -26.57 -65.94
C GLU A 57 8.56 -25.52 -64.84
N ILE A 58 9.44 -24.51 -64.90
CA ILE A 58 9.28 -23.27 -64.13
C ILE A 58 8.82 -22.23 -65.14
N VAL A 59 7.56 -21.82 -65.05
CA VAL A 59 6.96 -20.79 -65.94
C VAL A 59 7.54 -19.42 -65.57
N ASN A 60 7.82 -18.60 -66.59
CA ASN A 60 8.36 -17.26 -66.39
C ASN A 60 7.34 -16.36 -65.68
N PRO A 61 7.79 -15.51 -64.72
CA PRO A 61 6.90 -14.66 -63.92
C PRO A 61 6.15 -13.58 -64.72
N GLU A 62 6.51 -13.36 -65.98
CA GLU A 62 5.86 -12.45 -66.91
C GLU A 62 4.53 -13.01 -67.45
N ASP A 63 4.38 -14.34 -67.44
CA ASP A 63 3.22 -15.08 -67.97
C ASP A 63 2.13 -15.31 -66.89
N VAL A 64 2.31 -14.76 -65.69
CA VAL A 64 1.37 -14.86 -64.56
C VAL A 64 0.75 -13.49 -64.28
N ALA A 65 -0.53 -13.33 -64.61
CA ALA A 65 -1.28 -12.11 -64.31
C ALA A 65 -1.71 -12.09 -62.83
N ASP A 66 -0.83 -11.61 -61.94
CA ASP A 66 -1.15 -11.38 -60.54
C ASP A 66 -1.68 -9.95 -60.32
N LEU A 67 -2.89 -9.83 -59.76
CA LEU A 67 -3.41 -8.55 -59.26
C LEU A 67 -2.64 -8.18 -57.98
N VAL A 68 -1.54 -7.43 -58.13
CA VAL A 68 -0.75 -6.96 -57.00
C VAL A 68 -1.49 -5.83 -56.27
N THR A 69 -2.28 -6.19 -55.27
CA THR A 69 -2.85 -5.22 -54.31
C THR A 69 -2.10 -5.31 -52.99
N LYS A 70 -1.45 -4.21 -52.60
CA LYS A 70 -0.70 -4.12 -51.34
C LYS A 70 -1.66 -3.73 -50.21
N LEU A 71 -2.25 -4.73 -49.56
CA LEU A 71 -3.07 -4.52 -48.38
C LEU A 71 -2.19 -4.05 -47.22
N ASN A 72 -2.62 -2.99 -46.54
CA ASN A 72 -1.97 -2.57 -45.31
C ASN A 72 -2.51 -3.39 -44.13
N THR A 73 -1.79 -3.40 -43.01
CA THR A 73 -2.17 -4.17 -41.82
C THR A 73 -3.54 -3.79 -41.27
N ASN A 74 -3.98 -2.55 -41.46
CA ASN A 74 -5.31 -2.09 -41.04
C ASN A 74 -6.41 -2.63 -41.97
N ASP A 75 -6.17 -2.77 -43.27
CA ASP A 75 -7.16 -3.31 -44.21
C ASP A 75 -7.49 -4.78 -43.86
N VAL A 76 -6.44 -5.55 -43.52
CA VAL A 76 -6.57 -6.92 -43.02
C VAL A 76 -7.29 -6.95 -41.68
N LEU A 77 -6.91 -6.07 -40.74
CA LEU A 77 -7.49 -6.03 -39.40
C LEU A 77 -8.99 -5.62 -39.44
N ILE A 78 -9.33 -4.60 -40.23
CA ILE A 78 -10.70 -4.10 -40.40
C ILE A 78 -11.58 -5.16 -41.08
N SER A 79 -11.05 -5.85 -42.08
CA SER A 79 -11.77 -6.93 -42.74
C SER A 79 -12.07 -8.08 -41.77
N ILE A 80 -11.07 -8.54 -41.01
CA ILE A 80 -11.22 -9.61 -40.00
C ILE A 80 -12.22 -9.23 -38.90
N LEU A 81 -12.27 -7.95 -38.52
CA LEU A 81 -13.16 -7.42 -37.48
C LEU A 81 -14.54 -7.02 -38.01
N SER A 82 -14.74 -6.97 -39.33
CA SER A 82 -16.02 -6.63 -39.92
C SER A 82 -17.03 -7.76 -39.72
N LYS A 83 -18.31 -7.40 -39.58
CA LYS A 83 -19.42 -8.36 -39.36
C LYS A 83 -19.54 -9.41 -40.47
N CYS A 84 -18.98 -9.13 -41.65
CA CYS A 84 -19.08 -9.98 -42.82
C CYS A 84 -17.73 -10.63 -43.22
N LYS A 85 -16.57 -10.18 -42.71
CA LYS A 85 -15.24 -10.80 -42.93
C LYS A 85 -14.79 -10.96 -44.39
N HIS A 86 -15.21 -10.05 -45.29
CA HIS A 86 -14.80 -10.10 -46.70
C HIS A 86 -13.70 -9.08 -46.99
N LEU A 87 -12.56 -9.53 -47.51
CA LEU A 87 -11.43 -8.66 -47.88
C LEU A 87 -11.65 -7.97 -49.24
N TYR A 88 -12.36 -8.63 -50.17
CA TYR A 88 -12.58 -8.14 -51.54
C TYR A 88 -14.04 -8.17 -52.00
N GLY A 89 -14.98 -7.92 -51.10
CA GLY A 89 -16.40 -7.70 -51.45
C GLY A 89 -17.16 -8.93 -52.00
N ASP A 90 -16.48 -10.02 -52.32
CA ASP A 90 -17.10 -11.25 -52.80
C ASP A 90 -17.36 -12.23 -51.63
N LYS A 91 -18.58 -12.77 -51.57
CA LYS A 91 -19.04 -13.62 -50.45
C LYS A 91 -18.52 -15.04 -50.50
N ASP A 92 -18.10 -15.48 -51.67
CA ASP A 92 -17.72 -16.87 -51.92
C ASP A 92 -16.20 -17.08 -51.96
N TYR A 93 -15.41 -16.02 -51.74
CA TYR A 93 -13.96 -16.10 -51.72
C TYR A 93 -13.43 -16.65 -50.38
N ILE A 94 -13.25 -17.97 -50.33
CA ILE A 94 -12.64 -18.70 -49.21
C ILE A 94 -11.16 -18.94 -49.53
N ILE A 95 -10.26 -18.55 -48.63
CA ILE A 95 -8.83 -18.89 -48.73
C ILE A 95 -8.70 -20.42 -48.59
N ARG A 96 -8.40 -21.10 -49.70
CA ARG A 96 -8.18 -22.56 -49.75
C ARG A 96 -6.69 -22.87 -49.88
N ASN A 97 -6.30 -24.02 -49.34
CA ASN A 97 -4.95 -24.54 -49.51
C ASN A 97 -4.75 -25.01 -50.96
N VAL A 98 -3.63 -24.67 -51.60
CA VAL A 98 -3.41 -24.83 -53.06
C VAL A 98 -3.31 -26.32 -53.47
N ASN A 99 -3.08 -27.23 -52.53
CA ASN A 99 -2.93 -28.66 -52.81
C ASN A 99 -4.21 -29.49 -52.64
N GLY A 100 -5.39 -28.86 -52.50
CA GLY A 100 -6.67 -29.58 -52.48
C GLY A 100 -6.89 -30.50 -51.27
N SER A 101 -6.06 -30.44 -50.23
CA SER A 101 -6.28 -31.19 -48.99
C SER A 101 -7.38 -30.51 -48.15
N ASN A 102 -8.31 -31.31 -47.61
CA ASN A 102 -9.39 -30.90 -46.71
C ASN A 102 -8.90 -30.45 -45.31
N GLU A 103 -7.62 -30.14 -45.15
CA GLU A 103 -7.07 -29.74 -43.86
C GLU A 103 -7.36 -28.26 -43.60
N SER A 104 -7.96 -28.01 -42.44
CA SER A 104 -8.35 -26.67 -41.98
C SER A 104 -7.17 -25.70 -42.01
N PRO A 105 -7.40 -24.43 -42.40
CA PRO A 105 -6.34 -23.42 -42.49
C PRO A 105 -5.61 -23.27 -41.14
N VAL A 106 -4.32 -22.95 -41.20
CA VAL A 106 -3.44 -22.80 -40.04
C VAL A 106 -4.07 -21.84 -39.04
N VAL A 107 -4.63 -22.41 -37.98
CA VAL A 107 -5.11 -21.67 -36.82
C VAL A 107 -3.88 -21.17 -36.11
N PHE A 108 -3.60 -19.87 -36.15
CA PHE A 108 -2.51 -19.29 -35.37
C PHE A 108 -2.87 -19.45 -33.88
N PRO A 109 -2.24 -20.38 -33.14
CA PRO A 109 -2.71 -20.75 -31.80
C PRO A 109 -2.66 -19.55 -30.85
N TYR A 110 -1.64 -18.70 -31.05
CA TYR A 110 -1.47 -17.45 -30.32
C TYR A 110 -2.62 -16.46 -30.55
N SER A 111 -3.21 -16.41 -31.75
CA SER A 111 -4.34 -15.53 -32.03
C SER A 111 -5.63 -16.04 -31.37
N SER A 112 -5.84 -17.36 -31.34
CA SER A 112 -6.97 -17.98 -30.63
C SER A 112 -6.86 -17.79 -29.12
N ILE A 113 -5.64 -17.87 -28.57
CA ILE A 113 -5.36 -17.57 -27.16
C ILE A 113 -5.60 -16.08 -26.88
N LEU A 114 -5.12 -15.17 -27.73
CA LEU A 114 -5.35 -13.73 -27.57
C LEU A 114 -6.82 -13.35 -27.65
N LEU A 115 -7.58 -13.99 -28.55
CA LEU A 115 -9.02 -13.78 -28.68
C LEU A 115 -9.78 -14.32 -27.46
N SER A 116 -9.40 -15.50 -26.95
CA SER A 116 -10.02 -16.04 -25.72
C SER A 116 -9.71 -15.15 -24.51
N TRP A 117 -8.49 -14.63 -24.40
CA TRP A 117 -8.12 -13.67 -23.36
C TRP A 117 -8.88 -12.36 -23.49
N LYS A 118 -9.01 -11.83 -24.71
CA LYS A 118 -9.82 -10.64 -25.00
C LYS A 118 -11.28 -10.84 -24.62
N GLU A 119 -11.87 -11.98 -24.94
CA GLU A 119 -13.25 -12.30 -24.57
C GLU A 119 -13.43 -12.41 -23.06
N VAL A 120 -12.51 -13.08 -22.36
CA VAL A 120 -12.51 -13.18 -20.89
C VAL A 120 -12.38 -11.79 -20.26
N TYR A 121 -11.44 -10.98 -20.74
CA TYR A 121 -11.21 -9.62 -20.27
C TYR A 121 -12.43 -8.71 -20.51
N ASN A 122 -13.00 -8.74 -21.71
CA ASN A 122 -14.18 -7.94 -22.05
C ASN A 122 -15.42 -8.37 -21.26
N LYS A 123 -15.57 -9.66 -20.94
CA LYS A 123 -16.63 -10.15 -20.05
C LYS A 123 -16.47 -9.67 -18.60
N GLN A 124 -15.24 -9.31 -18.19
CA GLN A 124 -14.99 -8.75 -16.86
C GLN A 124 -15.28 -7.24 -16.79
N ILE A 125 -15.27 -6.55 -17.93
CA ILE A 125 -15.66 -5.14 -18.03
C ILE A 125 -17.18 -5.04 -17.98
N LYS A 126 -17.71 -4.70 -16.80
CA LYS A 126 -19.13 -4.37 -16.62
C LYS A 126 -19.42 -3.00 -17.23
N ASN A 127 -20.61 -2.83 -17.83
CA ASN A 127 -21.05 -1.49 -18.23
C ASN A 127 -21.22 -0.60 -16.99
N LEU A 128 -21.00 0.71 -17.12
CA LEU A 128 -21.15 1.67 -16.01
C LEU A 128 -22.53 1.60 -15.32
N LYS A 129 -23.57 1.16 -16.03
CA LYS A 129 -24.93 0.94 -15.49
C LYS A 129 -25.09 -0.36 -14.69
N GLU A 130 -24.18 -1.32 -14.89
CA GLU A 130 -24.10 -2.62 -14.20
C GLU A 130 -23.18 -2.57 -12.98
N ILE A 131 -22.48 -1.45 -12.79
CA ILE A 131 -21.66 -1.17 -11.62
C ILE A 131 -22.56 -0.42 -10.64
N GLU A 132 -22.94 -1.09 -9.56
CA GLU A 132 -23.65 -0.43 -8.46
C GLU A 132 -22.78 0.73 -7.95
N PRO A 133 -23.37 1.91 -7.69
CA PRO A 133 -22.63 3.03 -7.14
C PRO A 133 -21.99 2.61 -5.82
N VAL A 134 -20.74 3.01 -5.61
CA VAL A 134 -20.02 2.76 -4.36
C VAL A 134 -20.75 3.55 -3.26
N ASN A 135 -21.62 2.87 -2.52
CA ASN A 135 -22.13 3.40 -1.26
C ASN A 135 -20.95 3.45 -0.29
N HIS A 136 -20.57 4.65 0.14
CA HIS A 136 -19.54 4.87 1.17
C HIS A 136 -19.97 4.45 2.59
N SER A 137 -21.07 3.71 2.71
CA SER A 137 -21.54 3.08 3.94
C SER A 137 -21.18 1.60 3.92
N PHE A 138 -20.93 1.01 5.09
CA PHE A 138 -20.71 -0.43 5.28
C PHE A 138 -21.59 -1.26 4.33
N PRO A 139 -21.03 -2.33 3.71
CA PRO A 139 -21.78 -3.14 2.76
C PRO A 139 -23.11 -3.54 3.40
N LYS A 140 -24.22 -3.19 2.74
CA LYS A 140 -25.56 -3.40 3.25
C LYS A 140 -25.71 -4.90 3.53
N VAL A 141 -25.68 -5.26 4.80
CA VAL A 141 -25.74 -6.66 5.21
C VAL A 141 -27.14 -7.17 4.91
N ASP A 142 -27.25 -8.22 4.11
CA ASP A 142 -28.53 -8.84 3.79
C ASP A 142 -29.15 -9.42 5.08
N ASP A 143 -30.41 -9.02 5.36
CA ASP A 143 -31.18 -9.38 6.56
C ASP A 143 -31.22 -10.89 6.79
N LYS A 144 -31.11 -11.67 5.72
CA LYS A 144 -30.98 -13.13 5.78
C LYS A 144 -29.80 -13.58 6.66
N TYR A 145 -28.64 -12.95 6.53
CA TYR A 145 -27.43 -13.33 7.28
C TYR A 145 -27.46 -12.80 8.72
N LEU A 146 -28.08 -11.64 8.95
CA LEU A 146 -28.33 -11.15 10.31
C LEU A 146 -29.26 -12.10 11.08
N ASN A 147 -30.34 -12.55 10.45
CA ASN A 147 -31.25 -13.52 11.05
C ASN A 147 -30.59 -14.89 11.25
N LEU A 148 -29.70 -15.30 10.35
CA LEU A 148 -28.93 -16.53 10.53
C LEU A 148 -27.99 -16.44 11.74
N LEU A 149 -27.28 -15.31 11.89
CA LEU A 149 -26.37 -15.08 13.00
C LEU A 149 -27.12 -15.10 14.35
N LYS A 150 -28.28 -14.42 14.44
CA LYS A 150 -29.10 -14.40 15.66
C LYS A 150 -29.59 -15.78 16.11
N ASN A 151 -29.81 -16.69 15.16
CA ASN A 151 -30.40 -18.01 15.41
C ASN A 151 -29.36 -19.13 15.53
N THR A 152 -28.06 -18.84 15.44
CA THR A 152 -27.01 -19.86 15.42
C THR A 152 -25.78 -19.43 16.21
N SER A 153 -24.98 -20.39 16.68
CA SER A 153 -23.68 -20.07 17.26
C SER A 153 -22.76 -19.45 16.21
N LEU A 154 -21.73 -18.71 16.65
CA LEU A 154 -20.75 -18.08 15.79
C LEU A 154 -20.14 -19.07 14.77
N GLU A 155 -19.67 -20.22 15.24
CA GLU A 155 -19.13 -21.26 14.37
C GLU A 155 -20.19 -21.85 13.42
N GLY A 156 -21.42 -22.05 13.94
CA GLY A 156 -22.57 -22.50 13.16
C GLY A 156 -22.92 -21.54 12.02
N PHE A 157 -22.78 -20.24 12.25
CA PHE A 157 -22.99 -19.21 11.23
C PHE A 157 -21.99 -19.32 10.09
N PHE A 158 -20.68 -19.44 10.37
CA PHE A 158 -19.66 -19.59 9.31
C PHE A 158 -19.83 -20.86 8.49
N HIS A 159 -20.31 -21.94 9.10
CA HIS A 159 -20.63 -23.18 8.38
C HIS A 159 -21.93 -23.07 7.56
N LYS A 160 -23.04 -22.63 8.15
CA LYS A 160 -24.35 -22.55 7.49
C LYS A 160 -24.40 -21.49 6.38
N SER A 161 -23.67 -20.39 6.54
CA SER A 161 -23.51 -19.36 5.50
C SER A 161 -22.66 -19.82 4.30
N ARG A 162 -22.01 -21.00 4.41
CA ARG A 162 -21.05 -21.54 3.45
C ARG A 162 -19.81 -20.66 3.23
N ALA A 163 -19.57 -19.68 4.10
CA ALA A 163 -18.46 -18.73 3.99
C ALA A 163 -17.10 -19.43 3.88
N ILE A 164 -16.84 -20.41 4.76
CA ILE A 164 -15.60 -21.20 4.75
C ILE A 164 -15.47 -21.97 3.44
N LYS A 165 -16.53 -22.68 3.03
CA LYS A 165 -16.52 -23.49 1.80
C LYS A 165 -16.23 -22.61 0.58
N ASN A 166 -16.91 -21.48 0.46
CA ASN A 166 -16.73 -20.54 -0.64
C ASN A 166 -15.31 -19.96 -0.69
N SER A 167 -14.77 -19.51 0.45
CA SER A 167 -13.38 -19.04 0.54
C SER A 167 -12.37 -20.13 0.16
N THR A 168 -12.58 -21.39 0.58
CA THR A 168 -11.71 -22.50 0.16
C THR A 168 -11.78 -22.78 -1.35
N SER A 169 -12.97 -22.73 -1.93
CA SER A 169 -13.19 -22.95 -3.36
C SER A 169 -12.53 -21.85 -4.21
N ILE A 170 -12.56 -20.60 -3.73
CA ILE A 170 -11.85 -19.47 -4.36
C ILE A 170 -10.34 -19.70 -4.29
N LYS A 171 -9.77 -20.02 -3.11
CA LYS A 171 -8.32 -20.24 -2.97
C LYS A 171 -7.81 -21.42 -3.80
N LYS A 172 -8.63 -22.47 -3.96
CA LYS A 172 -8.30 -23.63 -4.80
C LYS A 172 -8.50 -23.38 -6.30
N GLY A 173 -9.00 -22.21 -6.70
CA GLY A 173 -9.24 -21.88 -8.12
C GLY A 173 -10.37 -22.67 -8.76
N THR A 174 -11.26 -23.27 -7.96
CA THR A 174 -12.36 -24.12 -8.46
C THR A 174 -13.58 -23.33 -8.94
N VAL A 175 -13.62 -22.03 -8.65
CA VAL A 175 -14.72 -21.11 -8.96
C VAL A 175 -14.33 -20.23 -10.12
N GLN A 176 -15.25 -19.99 -11.07
CA GLN A 176 -14.96 -19.08 -12.17
C GLN A 176 -14.94 -17.61 -11.71
N PRO A 177 -14.09 -16.73 -12.29
CA PRO A 177 -14.01 -15.32 -11.89
C PRO A 177 -15.34 -14.55 -11.90
N SER A 178 -16.27 -14.93 -12.78
CA SER A 178 -17.63 -14.37 -12.86
C SER A 178 -18.48 -14.68 -11.63
N GLU A 179 -18.27 -15.83 -11.01
CA GLU A 179 -19.06 -16.32 -9.87
C GLU A 179 -18.55 -15.75 -8.54
N ILE A 180 -17.27 -15.37 -8.46
CA ILE A 180 -16.62 -14.88 -7.23
C ILE A 180 -17.38 -13.70 -6.62
N LYS A 181 -17.86 -12.75 -7.43
CA LYS A 181 -18.58 -11.56 -6.95
C LYS A 181 -19.89 -11.86 -6.23
N SER A 182 -20.48 -13.03 -6.46
CA SER A 182 -21.77 -13.43 -5.87
C SER A 182 -21.62 -14.31 -4.63
N LEU A 183 -20.39 -14.73 -4.30
CA LEU A 183 -20.16 -15.65 -3.19
C LEU A 183 -20.03 -14.90 -1.87
N PHE A 184 -20.72 -15.42 -0.86
CA PHE A 184 -20.54 -14.99 0.52
C PHE A 184 -19.27 -15.66 1.08
N THR A 185 -18.24 -14.88 1.39
CA THR A 185 -16.92 -15.36 1.85
C THR A 185 -16.75 -15.18 3.36
N VAL A 186 -15.65 -15.71 3.91
CA VAL A 186 -15.26 -15.47 5.32
C VAL A 186 -15.11 -13.98 5.62
N GLU A 187 -14.67 -13.17 4.66
CA GLU A 187 -14.54 -11.72 4.81
C GLU A 187 -15.91 -11.06 4.97
N SER A 188 -16.86 -11.39 4.09
CA SER A 188 -18.23 -10.90 4.19
C SER A 188 -18.88 -11.34 5.51
N ALA A 189 -18.71 -12.61 5.89
CA ALA A 189 -19.23 -13.14 7.15
C ALA A 189 -18.65 -12.41 8.37
N SER A 190 -17.36 -12.11 8.34
CA SER A 190 -16.68 -11.38 9.41
C SER A 190 -17.21 -9.96 9.54
N ASN A 191 -17.42 -9.26 8.42
CA ASN A 191 -18.03 -7.92 8.44
C ASN A 191 -19.44 -7.93 9.04
N VAL A 192 -20.24 -8.97 8.77
CA VAL A 192 -21.57 -9.14 9.40
C VAL A 192 -21.43 -9.27 10.90
N VAL A 193 -20.57 -10.19 11.38
CA VAL A 193 -20.39 -10.41 12.81
C VAL A 193 -19.90 -9.14 13.49
N LEU A 194 -18.84 -8.52 12.98
CA LEU A 194 -18.26 -7.29 13.52
C LEU A 194 -19.26 -6.14 13.61
N SER A 195 -20.21 -6.05 12.66
CA SER A 195 -21.26 -5.03 12.69
C SER A 195 -22.33 -5.23 13.78
N THR A 196 -22.38 -6.43 14.39
CA THR A 196 -23.37 -6.80 15.41
C THR A 196 -22.81 -6.93 16.82
N ILE A 197 -21.49 -6.79 16.98
CA ILE A 197 -20.84 -6.88 18.29
C ILE A 197 -21.23 -5.66 19.14
N ASP A 198 -21.75 -5.94 20.33
CA ASP A 198 -22.25 -4.97 21.30
C ASP A 198 -21.59 -5.10 22.69
N SER A 199 -20.70 -6.08 22.86
CA SER A 199 -20.09 -6.42 24.14
C SER A 199 -18.66 -6.93 23.99
N SER A 200 -17.85 -6.73 25.03
CA SER A 200 -16.45 -7.20 25.08
C SER A 200 -16.36 -8.73 24.97
N ALA A 201 -17.25 -9.47 25.65
CA ALA A 201 -17.28 -10.93 25.58
C ALA A 201 -17.57 -11.47 24.16
N ALA A 202 -18.47 -10.83 23.41
CA ALA A 202 -18.75 -11.21 22.03
C ALA A 202 -17.56 -10.94 21.10
N LEU A 203 -16.80 -9.86 21.37
CA LEU A 203 -15.56 -9.56 20.65
C LEU A 203 -14.47 -10.59 20.93
N GLU A 204 -14.28 -10.98 22.19
CA GLU A 204 -13.35 -12.06 22.59
C GLU A 204 -13.69 -13.40 21.94
N GLU A 205 -14.97 -13.79 21.96
CA GLU A 205 -15.44 -15.01 21.29
C GLU A 205 -15.11 -14.97 19.79
N TYR A 206 -15.38 -13.85 19.12
CA TYR A 206 -15.05 -13.65 17.72
C TYR A 206 -13.54 -13.74 17.45
N LEU A 207 -12.70 -13.06 18.24
CA LEU A 207 -11.25 -13.06 18.08
C LEU A 207 -10.65 -14.47 18.25
N SER A 208 -11.15 -15.23 19.22
CA SER A 208 -10.72 -16.62 19.44
C SER A 208 -11.03 -17.51 18.23
N LEU A 209 -12.24 -17.39 17.65
CA LEU A 209 -12.64 -18.16 16.49
C LEU A 209 -11.81 -17.75 15.25
N ILE A 210 -11.72 -16.45 14.99
CA ILE A 210 -11.18 -15.95 13.72
C ILE A 210 -9.69 -16.20 13.58
N THR A 211 -8.96 -16.28 14.70
CA THR A 211 -7.52 -16.63 14.73
C THR A 211 -7.27 -17.99 14.04
N SER A 212 -8.17 -18.97 14.21
CA SER A 212 -8.08 -20.28 13.53
C SER A 212 -8.47 -20.24 12.03
N LYS A 213 -9.07 -19.14 11.57
CA LYS A 213 -9.66 -19.00 10.23
C LYS A 213 -8.98 -17.93 9.37
N VAL A 214 -7.93 -17.26 9.88
CA VAL A 214 -7.16 -16.21 9.18
C VAL A 214 -6.70 -16.69 7.80
N GLN A 215 -6.34 -17.97 7.67
CA GLN A 215 -5.94 -18.59 6.40
C GLN A 215 -7.00 -18.56 5.30
N PHE A 216 -8.25 -18.20 5.57
CA PHE A 216 -9.31 -18.09 4.56
C PHE A 216 -9.52 -16.68 4.03
N PHE A 217 -8.89 -15.68 4.64
CA PHE A 217 -8.95 -14.30 4.18
C PHE A 217 -7.98 -14.05 3.01
N THR A 218 -8.30 -13.03 2.22
CA THR A 218 -7.36 -12.36 1.33
C THR A 218 -6.56 -11.32 2.12
N PHE A 219 -5.44 -10.89 1.53
CA PHE A 219 -4.59 -9.88 2.15
C PHE A 219 -5.33 -8.55 2.39
N GLN A 220 -6.23 -8.14 1.47
CA GLN A 220 -7.03 -6.92 1.64
C GLN A 220 -8.11 -7.09 2.72
N GLY A 221 -8.80 -8.23 2.74
CA GLY A 221 -9.80 -8.52 3.77
C GLY A 221 -9.21 -8.57 5.19
N LEU A 222 -7.97 -9.02 5.34
CA LEU A 222 -7.27 -8.96 6.63
C LEU A 222 -7.03 -7.52 7.11
N LYS A 223 -6.69 -6.59 6.22
CA LYS A 223 -6.51 -5.18 6.58
C LYS A 223 -7.81 -4.55 7.06
N GLU A 224 -8.89 -4.78 6.33
CA GLU A 224 -10.22 -4.26 6.65
C GLU A 224 -10.73 -4.82 7.98
N MET A 225 -10.51 -6.13 8.19
CA MET A 225 -10.85 -6.82 9.44
C MET A 225 -10.03 -6.29 10.62
N LEU A 226 -8.70 -6.13 10.49
CA LEU A 226 -7.86 -5.52 11.54
C LEU A 226 -8.28 -4.08 11.86
N THR A 227 -8.66 -3.30 10.85
CA THR A 227 -9.11 -1.92 11.06
C THR A 227 -10.45 -1.88 11.81
N SER A 228 -11.36 -2.80 11.49
CA SER A 228 -12.66 -2.90 12.16
C SER A 228 -12.51 -3.42 13.60
N VAL A 229 -11.66 -4.42 13.82
CA VAL A 229 -11.38 -4.98 15.14
C VAL A 229 -10.74 -3.93 16.05
N THR A 230 -9.71 -3.21 15.58
CA THR A 230 -9.06 -2.18 16.40
C THR A 230 -10.01 -1.04 16.77
N LEU A 231 -10.92 -0.66 15.87
CA LEU A 231 -11.96 0.33 16.17
C LEU A 231 -12.94 -0.16 17.25
N LEU A 232 -13.29 -1.46 17.25
CA LEU A 232 -14.14 -2.04 18.30
C LEU A 232 -13.40 -2.20 19.62
N CYS A 233 -12.10 -2.49 19.62
CA CYS A 233 -11.29 -2.55 20.85
C CYS A 233 -11.22 -1.20 21.58
N ASP A 234 -11.29 -0.08 20.85
CA ASP A 234 -11.39 1.26 21.46
C ASP A 234 -12.74 1.47 22.18
N GLN A 235 -13.82 0.83 21.68
CA GLN A 235 -15.17 0.95 22.24
C GLN A 235 -15.43 -0.06 23.36
N PHE A 236 -14.92 -1.27 23.20
CA PHE A 236 -15.06 -2.39 24.10
C PHE A 236 -13.67 -2.85 24.52
N PRO A 237 -13.21 -2.55 25.75
CA PRO A 237 -11.90 -2.99 26.20
C PRO A 237 -11.89 -4.52 26.27
N VAL A 238 -10.95 -5.12 25.55
CA VAL A 238 -10.72 -6.58 25.46
C VAL A 238 -9.33 -6.88 26.01
N ASP A 239 -9.13 -8.09 26.54
CA ASP A 239 -7.79 -8.56 26.86
C ASP A 239 -6.89 -8.53 25.61
N GLY A 240 -5.79 -7.77 25.71
CA GLY A 240 -4.81 -7.62 24.64
C GLY A 240 -4.17 -8.93 24.18
N SER A 241 -4.32 -10.02 24.94
CA SER A 241 -3.79 -11.35 24.61
C SER A 241 -4.46 -11.95 23.36
N PHE A 242 -5.79 -11.81 23.21
CA PHE A 242 -6.52 -12.29 22.03
C PHE A 242 -6.13 -11.52 20.78
N LEU A 243 -5.99 -10.20 20.90
CA LEU A 243 -5.58 -9.35 19.78
C LEU A 243 -4.13 -9.64 19.36
N ASP A 244 -3.24 -9.83 20.32
CA ASP A 244 -1.84 -10.19 20.04
C ASP A 244 -1.72 -11.56 19.32
N GLN A 245 -2.49 -12.57 19.75
CA GLN A 245 -2.53 -13.87 19.07
C GLN A 245 -3.00 -13.73 17.61
N LEU A 246 -4.07 -12.97 17.37
CA LEU A 246 -4.59 -12.73 16.02
C LEU A 246 -3.53 -12.03 15.15
N VAL A 247 -2.93 -10.96 15.68
CA VAL A 247 -1.95 -10.14 14.97
C VAL A 247 -0.68 -10.92 14.67
N SER A 248 -0.17 -11.68 15.64
CA SER A 248 0.98 -12.57 15.46
C SER A 248 0.73 -13.57 14.35
N THR A 249 -0.44 -14.22 14.34
CA THR A 249 -0.85 -15.17 13.29
C THR A 249 -0.91 -14.51 11.91
N ILE A 250 -1.43 -13.28 11.82
CA ILE A 250 -1.51 -12.52 10.56
C ILE A 250 -0.12 -12.17 10.05
N ILE A 251 0.79 -11.74 10.93
CA ILE A 251 2.15 -11.32 10.56
C ILE A 251 3.00 -12.51 10.14
N GLU A 252 2.87 -13.65 10.82
CA GLU A 252 3.54 -14.89 10.42
C GLU A 252 3.16 -15.29 8.99
N MET A 253 1.88 -15.22 8.64
CA MET A 253 1.43 -15.53 7.29
C MET A 253 1.75 -14.42 6.27
N HIS A 254 1.70 -13.15 6.69
CA HIS A 254 1.88 -12.00 5.84
C HIS A 254 2.78 -10.94 6.49
N PRO A 255 4.12 -11.11 6.45
CA PRO A 255 5.06 -10.21 7.15
C PRO A 255 5.00 -8.75 6.68
N ARG A 256 4.52 -8.51 5.45
CA ARG A 256 4.37 -7.17 4.87
C ARG A 256 3.14 -6.42 5.38
N MET A 257 2.25 -7.07 6.14
CA MET A 257 1.00 -6.47 6.62
C MET A 257 1.26 -5.24 7.47
N SER A 258 2.20 -5.33 8.42
CA SER A 258 2.52 -4.25 9.38
C SER A 258 2.89 -2.92 8.72
N ARG A 259 3.54 -2.95 7.55
CA ARG A 259 3.90 -1.73 6.79
C ARG A 259 2.74 -1.13 6.03
N GLN A 260 1.81 -1.97 5.55
CA GLN A 260 0.72 -1.53 4.67
C GLN A 260 -0.61 -1.27 5.38
N LEU A 261 -0.64 -1.39 6.71
CA LEU A 261 -1.77 -0.94 7.51
C LEU A 261 -1.87 0.59 7.49
N GLU A 262 -3.08 1.11 7.66
CA GLU A 262 -3.29 2.55 7.79
C GLU A 262 -2.67 3.07 9.09
N HIS A 263 -2.22 4.33 9.09
CA HIS A 263 -1.52 4.93 10.22
C HIS A 263 -2.36 4.95 11.50
N VAL A 264 -3.67 5.21 11.37
CA VAL A 264 -4.61 5.19 12.51
C VAL A 264 -4.72 3.79 13.09
N THR A 265 -4.81 2.77 12.24
CA THR A 265 -4.85 1.37 12.66
C THR A 265 -3.55 0.95 13.36
N LYS A 266 -2.39 1.38 12.85
CA LYS A 266 -1.09 1.13 13.50
C LYS A 266 -1.03 1.72 14.91
N ASP A 267 -1.48 2.96 15.07
CA ASP A 267 -1.46 3.66 16.37
C ASP A 267 -2.38 2.98 17.40
N ARG A 268 -3.63 2.70 17.02
CA ARG A 268 -4.60 1.98 17.88
C ARG A 268 -4.13 0.59 18.26
N LEU A 269 -3.55 -0.13 17.30
CA LEU A 269 -3.07 -1.48 17.52
C LEU A 269 -1.84 -1.49 18.44
N ALA A 270 -0.95 -0.50 18.33
CA ALA A 270 0.13 -0.30 19.28
C ALA A 270 -0.43 -0.04 20.70
N TYR A 271 -1.42 0.85 20.84
CA TYR A 271 -2.08 1.12 22.12
C TYR A 271 -2.68 -0.15 22.76
N ALA A 272 -3.33 -1.00 21.97
CA ALA A 272 -4.00 -2.20 22.47
C ALA A 272 -3.02 -3.31 22.91
N ILE A 273 -1.88 -3.44 22.23
CA ILE A 273 -0.95 -4.58 22.39
C ILE A 273 0.27 -4.26 23.27
N VAL A 274 0.53 -2.99 23.60
CA VAL A 274 1.70 -2.56 24.40
C VAL A 274 1.96 -3.42 25.65
N ASN A 275 0.90 -3.82 26.36
CA ASN A 275 1.02 -4.58 27.61
C ASN A 275 1.32 -6.08 27.41
N THR A 276 1.01 -6.62 26.25
CA THR A 276 1.17 -8.06 25.94
C THR A 276 2.40 -8.32 25.08
N ASN A 277 2.63 -7.49 24.05
CA ASN A 277 3.75 -7.64 23.13
C ASN A 277 4.39 -6.29 22.82
N ARG A 278 5.31 -5.91 23.72
CA ARG A 278 6.05 -4.65 23.64
C ARG A 278 6.89 -4.52 22.38
N GLU A 279 7.60 -5.59 21.99
CA GLU A 279 8.49 -5.55 20.82
C GLU A 279 7.74 -5.20 19.53
N PHE A 280 6.56 -5.80 19.36
CA PHE A 280 5.74 -5.52 18.20
C PHE A 280 5.14 -4.10 18.24
N ALA A 281 4.66 -3.64 19.40
CA ALA A 281 4.21 -2.26 19.56
C ALA A 281 5.33 -1.24 19.26
N THR A 282 6.57 -1.51 19.70
CA THR A 282 7.75 -0.71 19.37
C THR A 282 7.98 -0.64 17.86
N ALA A 283 7.85 -1.76 17.16
CA ALA A 283 8.01 -1.80 15.70
C ALA A 283 6.94 -0.95 14.98
N LEU A 284 5.69 -0.98 15.44
CA LEU A 284 4.61 -0.15 14.88
C LEU A 284 4.85 1.34 15.11
N ILE A 285 5.24 1.73 16.32
CA ILE A 285 5.50 3.13 16.64
C ILE A 285 6.72 3.64 15.87
N LYS A 286 7.78 2.82 15.74
CA LYS A 286 8.93 3.15 14.89
C LYS A 286 8.52 3.35 13.44
N ASN A 287 7.69 2.46 12.88
CA ASN A 287 7.19 2.60 11.51
C ASN A 287 6.40 3.91 11.33
N LEU A 288 5.57 4.30 12.31
CA LEU A 288 4.85 5.58 12.26
C LEU A 288 5.80 6.78 12.22
N ILE A 289 6.83 6.78 13.07
CA ILE A 289 7.81 7.86 13.15
C ILE A 289 8.68 7.93 11.89
N GLU A 290 9.09 6.78 11.34
CA GLU A 290 9.80 6.70 10.06
C GLU A 290 8.95 7.23 8.89
N GLU A 291 7.64 7.00 8.92
CA GLU A 291 6.65 7.57 8.00
C GLU A 291 6.33 9.06 8.27
N SER A 292 7.06 9.69 9.19
CA SER A 292 6.89 11.10 9.60
C SER A 292 5.53 11.42 10.23
N ILE A 293 4.94 10.44 10.92
CA ILE A 293 3.63 10.56 11.59
C ILE A 293 3.81 10.44 13.09
N CYS A 294 3.21 11.38 13.81
CA CYS A 294 3.27 11.42 15.26
C CYS A 294 2.18 10.51 15.86
N PRO A 295 2.54 9.52 16.71
CA PRO A 295 1.59 8.70 17.45
C PRO A 295 0.64 9.55 18.32
N SER A 296 -0.49 8.97 18.75
CA SER A 296 -1.40 9.66 19.66
C SER A 296 -0.80 9.79 21.07
N GLU A 297 -1.26 10.80 21.82
CA GLU A 297 -0.77 11.07 23.18
C GLU A 297 -1.06 9.89 24.12
N GLU A 298 -2.19 9.21 23.92
CA GLU A 298 -2.62 8.06 24.72
C GLU A 298 -1.74 6.83 24.44
N THR A 299 -1.42 6.56 23.18
CA THR A 299 -0.47 5.49 22.80
C THR A 299 0.89 5.70 23.42
N VAL A 300 1.42 6.93 23.36
CA VAL A 300 2.73 7.26 23.92
C VAL A 300 2.74 7.13 25.45
N ASP A 301 1.69 7.62 26.12
CA ASP A 301 1.59 7.56 27.58
C ASP A 301 1.48 6.11 28.09
N LYS A 302 0.63 5.29 27.45
CA LYS A 302 0.51 3.86 27.76
C LYS A 302 1.81 3.10 27.45
N TYR A 303 2.51 3.49 26.38
CA TYR A 303 3.82 2.91 26.09
C TYR A 303 4.82 3.22 27.21
N PHE A 304 4.85 4.45 27.74
CA PHE A 304 5.69 4.79 28.90
C PHE A 304 5.27 4.07 30.19
N GLU A 305 3.97 3.88 30.43
CA GLU A 305 3.45 3.11 31.56
C GLU A 305 3.98 1.66 31.59
N SER A 306 4.18 1.05 30.42
CA SER A 306 4.68 -0.33 30.31
C SER A 306 6.13 -0.52 30.79
N TYR A 307 6.90 0.56 30.95
CA TYR A 307 8.28 0.49 31.40
C TYR A 307 8.38 0.43 32.93
N LYS A 308 8.86 -0.71 33.43
CA LYS A 308 9.29 -0.84 34.84
C LYS A 308 10.74 -0.38 34.97
N PHE A 309 10.99 0.52 35.92
CA PHE A 309 12.31 1.07 36.19
C PHE A 309 13.26 0.02 36.79
N THR A 310 14.09 -0.58 35.94
CA THR A 310 15.23 -1.40 36.37
C THR A 310 16.56 -0.70 36.14
N ASP A 311 16.73 0.03 35.03
CA ASP A 311 17.92 0.84 34.75
C ASP A 311 17.61 2.07 33.86
N PRO A 312 17.83 3.31 34.35
CA PRO A 312 17.52 4.54 33.61
C PRO A 312 18.29 4.71 32.30
N VAL A 313 19.54 4.23 32.23
CA VAL A 313 20.42 4.50 31.07
C VAL A 313 20.03 3.64 29.88
N THR A 314 19.83 2.34 30.10
CA THR A 314 19.34 1.42 29.07
C THR A 314 17.92 1.79 28.61
N THR A 315 17.05 2.16 29.55
CA THR A 315 15.69 2.62 29.25
C THR A 315 15.70 3.84 28.33
N LEU A 316 16.57 4.83 28.56
CA LEU A 316 16.71 5.98 27.65
C LEU A 316 17.20 5.61 26.25
N GLN A 317 18.16 4.69 26.15
CA GLN A 317 18.66 4.24 24.85
C GLN A 317 17.55 3.57 24.04
N GLU A 318 16.74 2.73 24.68
CA GLU A 318 15.57 2.09 24.06
C GLU A 318 14.53 3.12 23.61
N LEU A 319 14.28 4.18 24.38
CA LEU A 319 13.26 5.20 24.11
C LEU A 319 13.71 6.31 23.17
N SER A 320 14.98 6.31 22.74
CA SER A 320 15.58 7.38 21.92
C SER A 320 14.78 7.71 20.65
N PHE A 321 14.14 6.71 20.03
CA PHE A 321 13.31 6.88 18.84
C PHE A 321 12.02 7.69 19.09
N LEU A 322 11.54 7.77 20.34
CA LEU A 322 10.34 8.54 20.71
C LEU A 322 10.63 10.04 20.95
N ARG A 323 11.89 10.45 20.92
CA ARG A 323 12.28 11.85 21.15
C ARG A 323 11.49 12.86 20.29
N PRO A 324 11.25 12.64 18.98
CA PRO A 324 10.43 13.54 18.17
C PRO A 324 8.99 13.64 18.70
N ALA A 325 8.38 12.52 19.09
CA ALA A 325 7.02 12.48 19.62
C ALA A 325 6.90 13.29 20.93
N VAL A 326 7.85 13.12 21.85
CA VAL A 326 7.88 13.86 23.13
C VAL A 326 8.06 15.36 22.93
N HIS A 327 8.87 15.80 21.94
CA HIS A 327 9.07 17.23 21.69
C HIS A 327 7.83 17.91 21.05
N HIS A 328 7.04 17.17 20.28
CA HIS A 328 5.87 17.70 19.57
C HIS A 328 4.57 17.59 20.38
N ARG A 329 4.43 16.61 21.27
CA ARG A 329 3.23 16.39 22.09
C ARG A 329 3.32 17.01 23.47
N LYS A 330 2.16 17.10 24.13
CA LYS A 330 2.06 17.46 25.55
C LYS A 330 2.60 16.29 26.39
N MET A 331 3.48 16.60 27.34
CA MET A 331 4.00 15.62 28.28
C MET A 331 2.90 15.25 29.30
N ARG A 332 2.74 13.96 29.60
CA ARG A 332 1.84 13.43 30.64
C ARG A 332 2.66 12.87 31.81
N ASP A 333 1.97 12.47 32.88
CA ASP A 333 2.58 12.01 34.14
C ASP A 333 3.59 10.86 33.96
N HIS A 334 3.28 9.82 33.19
CA HIS A 334 4.18 8.67 33.02
C HIS A 334 5.47 9.08 32.29
N ALA A 335 5.32 9.87 31.23
CA ALA A 335 6.45 10.43 30.50
C ALA A 335 7.33 11.32 31.40
N PHE A 336 6.72 12.16 32.24
CA PHE A 336 7.44 13.02 33.18
C PHE A 336 8.20 12.21 34.22
N ASN A 337 7.52 11.27 34.89
CA ASN A 337 8.11 10.38 35.89
C ASN A 337 9.30 9.61 35.32
N LEU A 338 9.21 9.25 34.02
CA LEU A 338 10.30 8.57 33.37
C LEU A 338 11.50 9.51 33.14
N ILE A 339 11.25 10.67 32.53
CA ILE A 339 12.31 11.59 32.15
C ILE A 339 13.01 12.19 33.37
N ILE A 340 12.28 12.58 34.43
CA ILE A 340 12.87 13.22 35.61
C ILE A 340 13.90 12.35 36.32
N GLN A 341 13.68 11.03 36.34
CA GLN A 341 14.62 10.08 36.95
C GLN A 341 15.94 10.00 36.19
N THR A 342 15.90 10.22 34.88
CA THR A 342 17.06 10.13 33.98
C THR A 342 17.88 11.42 33.90
N VAL A 343 17.36 12.54 34.41
CA VAL A 343 18.06 13.82 34.44
C VAL A 343 19.29 13.73 35.36
N SER A 344 20.46 13.95 34.76
CA SER A 344 21.78 13.81 35.42
C SER A 344 22.49 15.13 35.66
N ASN A 345 22.06 16.21 34.98
CA ASN A 345 22.66 17.52 35.10
C ASN A 345 21.63 18.66 35.09
N VAL A 346 22.06 19.84 35.53
CA VAL A 346 21.22 21.04 35.62
C VAL A 346 20.71 21.49 34.24
N ASN A 347 21.53 21.33 33.19
CA ASN A 347 21.15 21.75 31.83
C ASN A 347 20.00 20.90 31.25
N GLU A 348 19.97 19.60 31.53
CA GLU A 348 18.90 18.66 31.20
C GLU A 348 17.62 19.02 31.96
N LEU A 349 17.76 19.37 33.24
CA LEU A 349 16.61 19.83 34.03
C LEU A 349 15.99 21.10 33.44
N ILE A 350 16.81 22.07 33.02
CA ILE A 350 16.33 23.29 32.35
C ILE A 350 15.61 22.94 31.03
N LYS A 351 16.14 21.99 30.24
CA LYS A 351 15.47 21.53 29.01
C LYS A 351 14.15 20.84 29.30
N LEU A 352 14.06 20.03 30.35
CA LEU A 352 12.81 19.40 30.79
C LEU A 352 11.78 20.45 31.21
N VAL A 353 12.20 21.45 31.98
CA VAL A 353 11.35 22.56 32.40
C VAL A 353 10.86 23.37 31.18
N THR A 354 11.71 23.57 30.18
CA THR A 354 11.34 24.22 28.91
C THR A 354 10.32 23.39 28.12
N LEU A 355 10.43 22.05 28.13
CA LEU A 355 9.44 21.15 27.56
C LEU A 355 8.08 21.26 28.29
N LEU A 356 8.11 21.32 29.61
CA LEU A 356 6.92 21.42 30.46
C LEU A 356 6.19 22.76 30.34
N GLN A 357 6.82 23.81 29.82
CA GLN A 357 6.11 25.06 29.49
C GLN A 357 4.95 24.83 28.51
N LYS A 358 5.02 23.79 27.67
CA LYS A 358 3.92 23.42 26.76
C LYS A 358 2.73 22.77 27.49
N THR A 359 2.90 22.38 28.75
CA THR A 359 1.94 21.71 29.63
C THR A 359 1.94 22.37 31.02
N PRO A 360 1.34 23.56 31.15
CA PRO A 360 1.44 24.38 32.36
C PRO A 360 0.84 23.69 33.59
N THR A 361 -0.21 22.87 33.43
CA THR A 361 -0.85 22.12 34.52
C THR A 361 0.13 21.14 35.20
N LEU A 362 0.83 20.32 34.39
CA LEU A 362 1.80 19.36 34.91
C LEU A 362 3.01 20.06 35.56
N LEU A 363 3.39 21.23 35.02
CA LEU A 363 4.45 22.05 35.61
C LEU A 363 4.05 22.61 36.98
N GLU A 364 2.79 22.98 37.19
CA GLU A 364 2.24 23.44 38.48
C GLU A 364 2.20 22.30 39.51
N ASP A 365 1.77 21.11 39.09
CA ASP A 365 1.63 19.96 39.99
C ASP A 365 2.99 19.38 40.42
N ARG A 366 3.98 19.33 39.50
CA ARG A 366 5.27 18.65 39.72
C ARG A 366 6.43 19.58 40.11
N GLN A 367 6.14 20.81 40.54
CA GLN A 367 7.18 21.79 40.93
C GLN A 367 8.11 21.29 42.03
N TYR A 368 7.54 20.59 43.01
CA TYR A 368 8.27 20.05 44.14
C TYR A 368 9.29 18.99 43.71
N GLU A 369 8.88 18.08 42.82
CA GLU A 369 9.74 17.02 42.28
C GLU A 369 10.89 17.62 41.46
N LEU A 370 10.61 18.63 40.65
CA LEU A 370 11.65 19.38 39.92
C LEU A 370 12.65 20.07 40.86
N TYR A 371 12.16 20.70 41.93
CA TYR A 371 13.00 21.37 42.91
C TYR A 371 13.88 20.39 43.70
N SER A 372 13.29 19.29 44.16
CA SER A 372 14.04 18.25 44.88
C SER A 372 15.14 17.63 44.01
N LYS A 373 14.86 17.40 42.71
CA LYS A 373 15.87 16.95 41.75
C LYS A 373 16.95 18.00 41.51
N LEU A 374 16.60 19.28 41.43
CA LEU A 374 17.58 20.37 41.33
C LEU A 374 18.54 20.37 42.52
N ARG A 375 18.02 20.25 43.76
CA ARG A 375 18.83 20.18 44.98
C ARG A 375 19.75 18.97 45.04
N GLN A 376 19.34 17.82 44.49
CA GLN A 376 20.22 16.66 44.37
C GLN A 376 21.39 16.91 43.40
N LEU A 377 21.15 17.67 42.33
CA LEU A 377 22.13 17.91 41.26
C LEU A 377 23.04 19.12 41.54
N THR A 378 22.61 20.07 42.36
CA THR A 378 23.41 21.24 42.72
C THR A 378 23.11 21.74 44.13
N THR A 379 24.17 22.18 44.82
CA THR A 379 24.09 22.91 46.08
C THR A 379 24.10 24.42 45.88
N SER A 380 24.19 24.92 44.64
CA SER A 380 24.33 26.34 44.34
C SER A 380 23.03 27.12 44.52
N GLU A 381 23.10 28.16 45.35
CA GLU A 381 21.99 29.05 45.65
C GLU A 381 21.56 29.91 44.44
N LEU A 382 22.53 30.27 43.60
CA LEU A 382 22.30 31.06 42.37
C LEU A 382 21.43 30.31 41.35
N VAL A 383 21.66 29.01 41.18
CA VAL A 383 20.89 28.19 40.24
C VAL A 383 19.46 28.02 40.73
N THR A 384 19.30 27.86 42.05
CA THR A 384 17.99 27.71 42.69
C THR A 384 17.17 28.98 42.61
N THR A 385 17.77 30.15 42.86
CA THR A 385 17.12 31.45 42.71
C THR A 385 16.77 31.77 41.26
N GLN A 386 17.62 31.35 40.29
CA GLN A 386 17.29 31.44 38.86
C GLN A 386 16.11 30.56 38.46
N PHE A 387 16.00 29.34 39.01
CA PHE A 387 14.86 28.46 38.79
C PHE A 387 13.55 29.06 39.32
N LEU A 388 13.57 29.63 40.52
CA LEU A 388 12.41 30.34 41.09
C LEU A 388 12.04 31.59 40.26
N ARG A 389 13.04 32.36 39.80
CA ARG A 389 12.82 33.49 38.88
C ARG A 389 12.22 33.04 37.54
N PHE A 390 12.58 31.86 37.06
CA PHE A 390 12.01 31.30 35.84
C PHE A 390 10.53 30.92 36.00
N LEU A 391 10.16 30.26 37.11
CA LEU A 391 8.76 29.90 37.37
C LEU A 391 7.86 31.15 37.46
N THR A 392 8.37 32.18 38.13
CA THR A 392 7.65 33.44 38.35
C THR A 392 7.54 34.30 37.09
N LYS A 393 8.59 34.38 36.28
CA LYS A 393 8.57 35.09 34.98
C LYS A 393 7.57 34.48 33.99
N ASN A 394 7.28 33.18 34.12
CA ASN A 394 6.35 32.46 33.26
C ASN A 394 4.92 32.37 33.83
N ASN A 395 4.58 33.15 34.87
CA ASN A 395 3.26 33.17 35.51
C ASN A 395 2.76 31.80 36.03
N VAL A 396 3.67 30.91 36.42
CA VAL A 396 3.29 29.59 36.97
C VAL A 396 2.96 29.77 38.45
N LYS A 397 1.77 29.34 38.90
CA LYS A 397 1.38 29.44 40.31
C LYS A 397 2.29 28.56 41.17
N LEU A 398 2.86 29.11 42.24
CA LEU A 398 3.74 28.36 43.13
C LEU A 398 2.91 27.47 44.06
N ASN A 399 3.24 26.18 44.10
CA ASN A 399 2.68 25.23 45.04
C ASN A 399 3.10 25.59 46.49
N THR A 400 2.18 25.48 47.44
CA THR A 400 2.40 25.74 48.88
C THR A 400 3.52 24.87 49.46
N GLU A 401 3.63 23.61 49.03
CA GLU A 401 4.67 22.69 49.50
C GLU A 401 6.08 23.10 49.04
N LEU A 402 6.18 23.68 47.83
CA LEU A 402 7.43 24.23 47.34
C LEU A 402 7.83 25.48 48.14
N ARG A 403 6.86 26.36 48.45
CA ARG A 403 7.11 27.57 49.25
C ARG A 403 7.66 27.22 50.63
N GLU A 404 7.05 26.27 51.32
CA GLU A 404 7.48 25.84 52.66
C GLU A 404 8.91 25.27 52.65
N ARG A 405 9.23 24.43 51.66
CA ARG A 405 10.56 23.81 51.58
C ARG A 405 11.66 24.78 51.17
N VAL A 406 11.37 25.72 50.26
CA VAL A 406 12.33 26.79 49.92
C VAL A 406 12.59 27.68 51.13
N ILE A 407 11.57 28.00 51.93
CA ILE A 407 11.74 28.79 53.16
C ILE A 407 12.59 28.02 54.19
N SER A 408 12.37 26.71 54.33
CA SER A 408 13.17 25.85 55.20
C SER A 408 14.62 25.74 54.76
N ASP A 409 14.89 25.63 53.46
CA ASP A 409 16.24 25.42 52.95
C ASP A 409 17.10 26.70 52.94
N TYR A 410 16.48 27.89 52.97
CA TYR A 410 17.16 29.19 52.85
C TYR A 410 17.22 30.01 54.15
N ASN A 411 16.88 29.43 55.31
CA ASN A 411 17.10 30.00 56.65
C ASN A 411 17.18 31.54 56.69
N ASN A 412 16.04 32.20 56.48
CA ASN A 412 15.89 33.65 56.60
C ASN A 412 16.77 34.52 55.67
N ASP A 413 17.11 34.07 54.46
CA ASP A 413 17.66 34.98 53.44
C ASP A 413 16.54 35.96 52.99
N PRO A 414 16.59 37.25 53.43
CA PRO A 414 15.46 38.16 53.35
C PRO A 414 15.08 38.52 51.91
N ASP A 415 16.02 38.43 50.97
CA ASP A 415 15.81 38.75 49.55
C ASP A 415 15.08 37.64 48.80
N VAL A 416 15.31 36.38 49.17
CA VAL A 416 14.59 35.22 48.64
C VAL A 416 13.17 35.18 49.21
N ILE A 417 13.02 35.50 50.49
CA ILE A 417 11.72 35.54 51.18
C ILE A 417 10.85 36.70 50.70
N THR A 418 11.41 37.91 50.47
CA THR A 418 10.63 39.01 49.87
C THR A 418 10.26 38.74 48.42
N ALA A 419 11.09 38.04 47.64
CA ALA A 419 10.73 37.60 46.29
C ALA A 419 9.61 36.56 46.30
N ILE A 420 9.58 35.64 47.29
CA ILE A 420 8.51 34.64 47.44
C ILE A 420 7.20 35.25 47.93
N ASN A 421 7.26 36.16 48.91
CA ASN A 421 6.07 36.78 49.52
C ASN A 421 5.40 37.85 48.65
N LYS A 422 6.06 38.33 47.60
CA LYS A 422 5.49 39.25 46.59
C LYS A 422 4.79 38.53 45.44
N LEU A 423 4.76 37.20 45.45
CA LEU A 423 4.14 36.39 44.41
C LEU A 423 2.68 36.09 44.78
N PRO A 424 1.73 36.25 43.85
CA PRO A 424 0.33 35.94 44.09
C PRO A 424 0.10 34.45 44.43
#